data_AF-A0A973XUI1-F1
#
_entry.id   AF-A0A973XUI1-F1
#
_cell.length_a   1.000
_cell.length_b   1.000
_cell.length_c   1.000
_cell.angle_alpha   90.00
_cell.angle_beta   90.00
_cell.angle_gamma   90.00
#
_symmetry.space_group_name_H-M   'P 1'
#
loop_
_entity.id
_entity.type
_entity.pdbx_description
1 polymer ?
#
loop_
_entity_poly.entity_id
_entity_poly.type
_entity_poly.pdbx_seq_one_letter_code
_entity_poly.pdbx_strand_id
1 'polypeptide(L)'
;MTGGRRFHLDQDGHSVTVQLRGARPEAEVLVDGKVVAYRRGQIKATTALEAELPGDPPRPFRVLIAPVEGPEETPLCMMESAGARYLMPLVPLLGPGRPPQPGPSPTLLVRRRLRRLLHRRAGRR
;
A
#
# COMPACT_ATOMS: atom_id res chain seq x y z
N MET A 1 -3.79 15.54 13.34
CA MET A 1 -3.04 14.81 12.30
C MET A 1 -3.60 13.39 12.25
N THR A 2 -4.63 13.13 11.44
CA THR A 2 -5.18 11.77 11.32
C THR A 2 -4.30 10.95 10.39
N GLY A 3 -3.28 10.31 10.97
CA GLY A 3 -2.42 9.38 10.26
C GLY A 3 -3.25 8.20 9.76
N GLY A 4 -3.12 7.87 8.47
CA GLY A 4 -3.66 6.62 7.96
C GLY A 4 -2.98 5.43 8.64
N ARG A 5 -3.65 4.28 8.63
CA ARG A 5 -3.12 3.02 9.16
C ARG A 5 -2.93 2.05 8.02
N ARG A 6 -1.82 1.31 8.01
CA ARG A 6 -1.54 0.29 7.02
C ARG A 6 -1.29 -1.02 7.73
N PHE A 7 -1.94 -2.08 7.26
CA PHE A 7 -1.70 -3.45 7.69
C PHE A 7 -1.19 -4.24 6.50
N HIS A 8 -0.27 -5.16 6.73
CA HIS A 8 0.36 -5.88 5.64
C HIS A 8 0.81 -7.28 6.08
N LEU A 9 0.56 -8.27 5.23
CA LEU A 9 1.22 -9.57 5.28
C LEU A 9 1.45 -10.12 3.87
N ASP A 10 2.33 -11.09 3.76
CA ASP A 10 2.52 -11.88 2.55
C ASP A 10 1.80 -13.23 2.71
N GLN A 11 0.91 -13.56 1.78
CA GLN A 11 0.15 -14.81 1.77
C GLN A 11 0.24 -15.48 0.41
N ASP A 12 0.63 -16.76 0.39
CA ASP A 12 0.74 -17.58 -0.83
C ASP A 12 1.57 -16.91 -1.96
N GLY A 13 2.59 -16.13 -1.60
CA GLY A 13 3.43 -15.38 -2.55
C GLY A 13 2.85 -14.04 -3.01
N HIS A 14 1.70 -13.62 -2.48
CA HIS A 14 1.08 -12.34 -2.77
C HIS A 14 1.18 -11.37 -1.60
N SER A 15 1.41 -10.11 -1.93
CA SER A 15 1.47 -9.02 -0.95
C SER A 15 0.07 -8.49 -0.70
N VAL A 16 -0.49 -8.76 0.49
CA VAL A 16 -1.82 -8.27 0.88
C VAL A 16 -1.67 -7.05 1.78
N THR A 17 -2.27 -5.94 1.40
CA THR A 17 -2.21 -4.68 2.15
C THR A 17 -3.60 -4.14 2.41
N VAL A 18 -3.87 -3.76 3.66
CA VAL A 18 -5.11 -3.06 4.04
C VAL A 18 -4.75 -1.65 4.47
N GLN A 19 -5.41 -0.65 3.90
CA GLN A 19 -5.19 0.75 4.24
C GLN A 19 -6.48 1.35 4.80
N LEU A 20 -6.36 1.98 5.98
CA LEU A 20 -7.40 2.80 6.57
C LEU A 20 -7.01 4.26 6.45
N ARG A 21 -7.80 5.06 5.75
CA ARG A 21 -7.48 6.47 5.45
C ARG A 21 -8.51 7.43 6.02
N GLY A 22 -8.03 8.59 6.50
CA GLY A 22 -8.86 9.72 6.90
C GLY A 22 -9.48 9.61 8.29
N ALA A 23 -10.22 10.66 8.68
CA ALA A 23 -10.95 10.72 9.95
C ALA A 23 -12.25 9.90 9.94
N ARG A 24 -12.80 9.62 8.74
CA ARG A 24 -13.84 8.62 8.51
C ARG A 24 -13.15 7.47 7.78
N PRO A 25 -12.79 6.37 8.47
CA PRO A 25 -11.85 5.41 7.93
C PRO A 25 -12.43 4.72 6.69
N GLU A 26 -11.96 5.12 5.51
CA GLU A 26 -12.16 4.34 4.29
C GLU A 26 -11.18 3.18 4.32
N ALA A 27 -11.66 1.97 4.01
CA ALA A 27 -10.86 0.75 3.97
C ALA A 27 -10.61 0.32 2.53
N GLU A 28 -9.34 0.21 2.17
CA GLU A 28 -8.88 -0.30 0.87
C GLU A 28 -8.10 -1.61 1.10
N VAL A 29 -8.43 -2.66 0.35
CA VAL A 29 -7.66 -3.91 0.30
C VAL A 29 -6.93 -3.95 -1.04
N LEU A 30 -5.63 -4.19 -0.99
CA LEU A 30 -4.76 -4.30 -2.14
C LEU A 30 -4.08 -5.67 -2.16
N VAL A 31 -3.96 -6.24 -3.35
CA VAL A 31 -3.13 -7.41 -3.61
C VAL A 31 -2.09 -7.02 -4.66
N ASP A 32 -0.81 -7.21 -4.34
CA ASP A 32 0.34 -6.84 -5.18
C ASP A 32 0.30 -5.37 -5.64
N GLY A 33 -0.23 -4.50 -4.77
CA GLY A 33 -0.38 -3.07 -5.03
C GLY A 33 -1.60 -2.67 -5.85
N LYS A 34 -2.46 -3.62 -6.27
CA LYS A 34 -3.73 -3.34 -6.96
C LYS A 34 -4.89 -3.41 -5.97
N VAL A 35 -5.76 -2.39 -5.97
CA VAL A 35 -6.99 -2.40 -5.17
C VAL A 35 -7.93 -3.51 -5.66
N VAL A 36 -8.34 -4.40 -4.76
CA VAL A 36 -9.26 -5.51 -5.03
C VAL A 36 -10.57 -5.39 -4.27
N ALA A 37 -10.58 -4.70 -3.13
CA ALA A 37 -11.81 -4.39 -2.39
C ALA A 37 -11.73 -3.01 -1.75
N TYR A 38 -12.89 -2.39 -1.56
CA TYR A 38 -13.00 -1.05 -1.01
C TYR A 38 -14.30 -0.90 -0.23
N ARG A 39 -14.23 -0.21 0.92
CA ARG A 39 -15.41 0.15 1.70
C ARG A 39 -15.29 1.58 2.21
N ARG A 40 -16.36 2.35 1.98
CA ARG A 40 -16.56 3.67 2.60
C ARG A 40 -17.38 3.55 3.87
N GLY A 41 -17.17 4.50 4.78
CA GLY A 41 -17.98 4.69 5.98
C GLY A 41 -17.27 4.28 7.26
N GLN A 42 -17.83 4.70 8.39
CA GLN A 42 -17.20 4.51 9.69
C GLN A 42 -17.21 3.03 10.10
N ILE A 43 -16.05 2.51 10.48
CA ILE A 43 -15.89 1.17 11.08
C ILE A 43 -16.29 1.28 12.56
N LYS A 44 -17.58 1.11 12.86
CA LYS A 44 -18.12 1.09 14.23
C LYS A 44 -18.17 -0.31 14.84
N ALA A 45 -18.10 -1.34 14.00
CA ALA A 45 -18.13 -2.74 14.37
C ALA A 45 -17.21 -3.51 13.43
N THR A 46 -16.96 -4.78 13.76
CA THR A 46 -16.17 -5.68 12.92
C THR A 46 -16.67 -5.65 11.49
N THR A 47 -15.77 -5.31 10.59
CA THR A 47 -16.04 -5.07 9.17
C THR A 47 -15.34 -6.13 8.35
N ALA A 48 -16.12 -6.90 7.58
CA ALA A 48 -15.59 -7.85 6.62
C ALA A 48 -15.51 -7.22 5.22
N LEU A 49 -14.40 -7.45 4.53
CA LEU A 49 -14.20 -7.19 3.10
C LEU A 49 -13.83 -8.50 2.42
N GLU A 50 -14.55 -8.88 1.36
CA GLU A 50 -14.25 -10.07 0.57
C GLU A 50 -13.40 -9.69 -0.64
N ALA A 51 -12.44 -10.54 -0.99
CA ALA A 51 -11.53 -10.35 -2.11
C ALA A 51 -10.96 -11.69 -2.58
N GLU A 52 -10.19 -11.66 -3.68
CA GLU A 52 -9.56 -12.86 -4.25
C GLU A 52 -8.07 -12.63 -4.46
N LEU A 53 -7.28 -13.66 -4.13
CA LEU A 53 -5.87 -13.73 -4.50
C LEU A 53 -5.76 -14.19 -5.96
N PRO A 54 -4.88 -13.57 -6.75
CA PRO A 54 -4.54 -14.04 -8.09
C PRO A 54 -4.07 -15.50 -8.07
N GLY A 55 -4.44 -16.25 -9.10
CA GLY A 55 -4.11 -17.66 -9.24
C GLY A 55 -5.04 -18.32 -10.25
N ASP A 56 -4.71 -19.56 -10.61
CA ASP A 56 -5.60 -20.43 -11.37
C ASP A 56 -5.80 -21.74 -10.59
N PRO A 57 -6.96 -21.94 -9.93
CA PRO A 57 -8.09 -21.01 -9.85
C PRO A 57 -7.82 -19.82 -8.90
N PRO A 58 -8.56 -18.69 -9.04
CA PRO A 58 -8.55 -17.60 -8.06
C PRO A 58 -8.92 -18.11 -6.66
N ARG A 59 -8.23 -17.61 -5.63
CA ARG A 59 -8.44 -18.08 -4.24
C ARG A 59 -9.18 -17.01 -3.43
N PRO A 60 -10.40 -17.27 -2.92
CA PRO A 60 -11.14 -16.29 -2.13
C PRO A 60 -10.50 -16.10 -0.75
N PHE A 61 -10.56 -14.87 -0.25
CA PHE A 61 -10.18 -14.51 1.11
C PHE A 61 -11.06 -13.40 1.67
N ARG A 62 -11.00 -13.23 3.00
CA ARG A 62 -11.70 -12.16 3.72
C ARG A 62 -10.72 -11.38 4.56
N VAL A 63 -10.97 -10.08 4.67
CA VAL A 63 -10.30 -9.20 5.62
C VAL A 63 -11.30 -8.77 6.67
N LEU A 64 -10.99 -9.00 7.94
CA LEU A 64 -11.75 -8.55 9.08
C LEU A 64 -11.03 -7.38 9.75
N ILE A 65 -11.73 -6.27 9.92
CA ILE A 65 -11.24 -5.09 10.63
C ILE A 65 -12.11 -4.88 11.86
N ALA A 66 -11.58 -5.17 13.03
CA ALA A 66 -12.27 -5.01 14.30
C ALA A 66 -11.78 -3.74 15.00
N PRO A 67 -12.68 -2.81 15.37
CA PRO A 67 -12.31 -1.73 16.28
C PRO A 67 -11.90 -2.33 17.63
N VAL A 68 -10.86 -1.79 18.26
CA VAL A 68 -10.48 -2.13 19.64
C VAL A 68 -11.06 -1.06 20.55
N GLU A 69 -11.78 -1.48 21.59
CA GLU A 69 -12.23 -0.57 22.64
C GLU A 69 -11.09 -0.35 23.63
N GLY A 70 -10.67 0.92 23.81
CA GLY A 70 -9.59 1.27 24.74
C GLY A 70 -8.75 2.47 24.28
N PRO A 71 -7.78 2.90 25.09
CA PRO A 71 -6.92 4.04 24.79
C PRO A 71 -5.97 3.78 23.60
N GLU A 72 -5.69 2.51 23.29
CA GLU A 72 -5.00 2.12 22.06
C GLU A 72 -6.00 1.98 20.91
N GLU A 73 -6.30 3.09 20.24
CA GLU A 73 -7.30 3.18 19.16
C GLU A 73 -6.93 2.42 17.85
N THR A 74 -5.96 1.51 17.89
CA THR A 74 -5.50 0.78 16.70
C THR A 74 -6.41 -0.42 16.45
N PRO A 75 -7.13 -0.47 15.31
CA PRO A 75 -7.99 -1.60 15.00
C PRO A 75 -7.15 -2.85 14.73
N LEU A 76 -7.71 -4.00 15.11
CA LEU A 76 -7.16 -5.30 14.74
C LEU A 76 -7.55 -5.61 13.31
N CYS A 77 -6.57 -6.05 12.52
CA CYS A 77 -6.79 -6.47 11.15
C CYS A 77 -6.39 -7.93 11.01
N MET A 78 -7.29 -8.74 10.43
CA MET A 78 -7.09 -10.17 10.24
C MET A 78 -7.46 -10.54 8.81
N MET A 79 -6.75 -11.50 8.24
CA MET A 79 -7.07 -12.14 6.98
C MET A 79 -7.54 -13.56 7.22
N GLU A 80 -8.61 -13.97 6.55
CA GLU A 80 -9.07 -15.36 6.52
C GLU A 80 -8.93 -15.91 5.09
N SER A 81 -8.21 -17.01 4.92
CA SER A 81 -8.09 -17.71 3.63
C SER A 81 -7.98 -19.22 3.86
N ALA A 82 -8.61 -20.01 3.00
CA ALA A 82 -8.62 -21.48 3.08
C ALA A 82 -8.96 -22.05 4.49
N GLY A 83 -9.84 -21.36 5.24
CA GLY A 83 -10.21 -21.73 6.61
C GLY A 83 -9.19 -21.36 7.69
N ALA A 84 -8.03 -20.83 7.33
CA ALA A 84 -7.02 -20.32 8.25
C ALA A 84 -7.22 -18.81 8.52
N ARG A 85 -6.71 -18.36 9.67
CA ARG A 85 -6.76 -16.95 10.11
C ARG A 85 -5.35 -16.44 10.36
N TYR A 86 -5.06 -15.26 9.82
CA TYR A 86 -3.76 -14.61 9.92
C TYR A 86 -3.94 -13.21 10.48
N LEU A 87 -3.23 -12.87 11.55
CA LEU A 87 -3.15 -11.49 12.00
C LEU A 87 -2.36 -10.68 10.97
N MET A 88 -2.86 -9.51 10.59
CA MET A 88 -2.13 -8.56 9.74
C MET A 88 -1.40 -7.55 10.65
N PRO A 89 -0.06 -7.57 10.73
CA PRO A 89 0.68 -6.58 11.50
C PRO A 89 0.42 -5.14 11.03
N LEU A 90 0.33 -4.22 11.98
CA LEU A 90 0.32 -2.79 11.69
C LEU A 90 1.72 -2.36 11.20
N VAL A 91 1.79 -1.80 10.01
CA VAL A 91 3.00 -1.17 9.47
C VAL A 91 2.92 0.33 9.73
N PRO A 92 3.82 0.89 10.55
CA PRO A 92 3.88 2.33 10.77
C PRO A 92 4.07 3.06 9.45
N LEU A 93 3.12 3.93 9.11
CA LEU A 93 3.36 4.94 8.09
C LEU A 93 4.22 6.03 8.74
N LEU A 94 5.55 5.83 8.77
CA LEU A 94 6.48 6.91 9.11
C LEU A 94 6.10 8.13 8.24
N GLY A 95 5.65 9.21 8.92
CA GLY A 95 5.12 10.42 8.27
C GLY A 95 6.07 10.95 7.20
N PRO A 96 5.57 11.76 6.24
CA PRO A 96 5.94 11.79 4.81
C PRO A 96 7.42 11.48 4.53
N GLY A 97 7.80 10.22 4.75
CA GLY A 97 9.06 9.68 4.30
C GLY A 97 8.84 9.46 2.82
N ARG A 98 9.39 10.39 2.02
CA ARG A 98 9.49 10.29 0.56
C ARG A 98 9.57 8.80 0.17
N PRO A 99 8.66 8.26 -0.66
CA PRO A 99 8.80 6.89 -1.12
C PRO A 99 10.22 6.74 -1.66
N PRO A 100 10.93 5.62 -1.42
CA PRO A 100 12.22 5.39 -2.06
C PRO A 100 12.00 5.58 -3.55
N GLN A 101 12.44 6.73 -4.07
CA GLN A 101 12.29 6.98 -5.48
C GLN A 101 13.14 5.91 -6.15
N PRO A 102 12.64 5.21 -7.19
CA PRO A 102 13.52 4.41 -8.01
C PRO A 102 14.68 5.32 -8.39
N GLY A 103 15.89 4.95 -7.97
CA GLY A 103 17.08 5.73 -8.24
C GLY A 103 17.11 6.07 -9.73
N PRO A 104 17.55 7.26 -10.13
CA PRO A 104 17.50 7.66 -11.54
C PRO A 104 18.19 6.58 -12.37
N SER A 105 17.43 5.94 -13.27
CA SER A 105 17.98 5.02 -14.24
C SER A 105 19.17 5.70 -14.94
N PRO A 106 20.33 5.02 -15.05
CA PRO A 106 21.61 5.65 -15.45
C PRO A 106 21.60 6.26 -16.87
N THR A 107 20.52 6.07 -17.64
CA THR A 107 20.36 6.52 -19.02
C THR A 107 20.05 8.01 -19.20
N LEU A 108 19.65 8.75 -18.17
CA LEU A 108 19.32 10.20 -18.30
C LEU A 108 20.49 11.15 -18.03
N LEU A 109 21.57 10.70 -17.38
CA LEU A 109 22.74 11.57 -17.09
C LEU A 109 23.65 11.78 -18.31
N VAL A 110 23.67 10.83 -19.26
CA VAL A 110 24.52 10.93 -20.47
C VAL A 110 24.02 12.00 -21.44
N ARG A 111 22.69 12.15 -21.58
CA ARG A 111 22.09 13.12 -22.54
C ARG A 111 22.34 14.58 -22.18
N ARG A 112 22.51 14.92 -20.89
CA ARG A 112 22.73 16.31 -20.43
C ARG A 112 24.17 16.81 -20.63
N ARG A 113 25.17 15.91 -20.67
CA ARG A 113 26.58 16.31 -20.92
C ARG A 113 26.90 16.56 -22.40
N LEU A 114 26.19 15.92 -23.33
CA LEU A 114 26.39 16.11 -24.78
C LEU A 114 25.89 17.48 -25.30
N ARG A 115 24.79 18.02 -24.74
CA ARG A 115 24.27 19.34 -25.17
C ARG A 115 25.19 20.52 -24.83
N ARG A 116 26.00 20.44 -23.77
CA ARG A 116 26.91 21.54 -23.39
C ARG A 116 28.16 21.62 -24.26
N LEU A 117 28.56 20.53 -24.90
CA LEU A 117 29.74 20.51 -25.77
C LEU A 117 29.46 21.09 -27.17
N LEU A 118 28.21 21.04 -27.63
CA LEU A 118 27.83 21.59 -28.95
C LEU A 118 27.67 23.12 -28.94
N HIS A 119 27.21 23.73 -27.85
CA HIS A 119 27.08 25.20 -27.78
C HIS A 119 28.40 25.95 -27.61
N ARG A 120 29.49 25.28 -27.20
CA ARG A 120 30.81 25.93 -27.05
C ARG A 120 31.60 26.08 -28.35
N ARG A 121 31.14 25.50 -29.47
CA ARG A 121 31.84 25.59 -30.77
C ARG A 121 31.27 26.64 -31.73
N ALA A 122 30.16 27.29 -31.41
CA ALA A 122 29.51 28.28 -32.28
C ALA A 122 29.86 29.75 -31.96
N GLY A 123 30.77 30.01 -31.01
CA GLY A 123 31.09 31.37 -30.52
C GLY A 123 32.56 31.79 -30.68
N ARG A 124 33.25 31.28 -31.70
CA ARG A 124 34.57 31.79 -32.11
C ARG A 124 34.57 32.10 -33.60
N ARG A 125 34.17 33.32 -33.92
CA ARG A 125 34.64 34.07 -35.08
C ARG A 125 34.62 35.54 -34.72
#